data_AF-A0A4S4K9W4-F1
#
_entry.id   AF-A0A4S4K9W4-F1
#
_cell.length_a   1.000
_cell.length_b   1.000
_cell.length_c   1.000
_cell.angle_alpha   90.00
_cell.angle_beta   90.00
_cell.angle_gamma   90.00
#
_symmetry.space_group_name_H-M   'P 1'
#
loop_
_entity.id
_entity.type
_entity.pdbx_description
1 polymer ?
#
loop_
_entity_poly.entity_id
_entity_poly.type
_entity_poly.pdbx_seq_one_letter_code
_entity_poly.pdbx_strand_id
1 'polypeptide(L)'
;MSTYNLTISINSADIPLLKNGDYRLCIAKRVNGKYDVVWSGGSFFASNTFAWDLEFAVFGALKFQQGLLVKSNTNSEELKFGQTVVLDSYGVMESATGPTNGPGVFHVQNDYGAMCIGVNAKLGGVWSPIYLSQTPFASGVVSLTPIEKVLVWFDASSSTGTMLVDAVTNSIEENAISTTLQIDFTGKTSQGVTYASDPSTPGKGGWVVNGSAVLPSTYNIETDTFSLEIPSAPLLGKLSDIINSQNRLSLTVSSSVEFDTPGQAGAFVRYALGQQPDGVRTWNFTQTGAVVDSKLQAEKDQEDKLAIKFLQDAYLGVLYSFPGPEYKKLTFQISNRHSLPILDEPNVAPGGPAVADPRSSGELRIIYSSASQAADAAKGITALAGNGLSYVAEVHSDDKQWVRARLSLTFPSGNVDQDRHAIVDPLATALFGGGQYFKQPPLFPNTPDFVMYAVKWDADN
;
A
#
# COMPACT_ATOMS: atom_id res chain seq x y z
N MET A 1 13.31 3.44 29.25
CA MET A 1 12.55 4.55 28.64
C MET A 1 11.82 3.97 27.44
N SER A 2 10.64 4.50 27.13
CA SER A 2 9.89 4.08 25.94
C SER A 2 10.29 4.97 24.77
N THR A 3 10.73 4.37 23.68
CA THR A 3 10.99 5.06 22.42
C THR A 3 9.72 5.06 21.57
N TYR A 4 9.30 6.24 21.12
CA TYR A 4 8.15 6.43 20.25
C TYR A 4 8.61 6.42 18.79
N ASN A 5 7.82 5.79 17.93
CA ASN A 5 8.11 5.65 16.51
C ASN A 5 6.92 6.07 15.66
N LEU A 6 7.15 6.99 14.71
CA LEU A 6 6.18 7.42 13.73
C LEU A 6 6.71 7.13 12.33
N THR A 7 5.97 6.33 11.57
CA THR A 7 6.26 6.09 10.14
C THR A 7 5.21 6.79 9.30
N ILE A 8 5.65 7.73 8.47
CA ILE A 8 4.81 8.46 7.52
C ILE A 8 5.17 7.99 6.11
N SER A 9 4.23 7.29 5.49
CA SER A 9 4.31 6.93 4.07
C SER A 9 3.57 7.97 3.24
N ILE A 10 4.06 8.27 2.05
CA ILE A 10 3.43 9.20 1.11
C ILE A 10 3.10 8.41 -0.14
N ASN A 11 1.87 8.54 -0.65
CA ASN A 11 1.50 7.93 -1.91
C ASN A 11 2.50 8.38 -3.00
N SER A 12 3.10 7.42 -3.71
CA SER A 12 4.22 7.68 -4.62
C SER A 12 3.87 8.66 -5.74
N ALA A 13 2.61 8.67 -6.19
CA ALA A 13 2.13 9.59 -7.22
C ALA A 13 2.08 11.06 -6.74
N ASP A 14 2.03 11.29 -5.43
CA ASP A 14 1.97 12.65 -4.84
C ASP A 14 3.34 13.27 -4.61
N ILE A 15 4.39 12.45 -4.51
CA ILE A 15 5.73 12.93 -4.19
C ILE A 15 6.21 14.02 -5.18
N PRO A 16 6.12 13.83 -6.52
CA PRO A 16 6.53 14.87 -7.46
C PRO A 16 5.70 16.15 -7.33
N LEU A 17 4.39 16.02 -7.12
CA LEU A 17 3.48 17.18 -6.98
C LEU A 17 3.82 18.00 -5.73
N LEU A 18 4.01 17.34 -4.60
CA LEU A 18 4.37 17.99 -3.34
C LEU A 18 5.76 18.63 -3.42
N LYS A 19 6.74 17.95 -4.02
CA LYS A 19 8.10 18.48 -4.20
C LYS A 19 8.12 19.70 -5.13
N ASN A 20 7.37 19.67 -6.23
CA ASN A 20 7.27 20.79 -7.17
C ASN A 20 6.54 22.00 -6.57
N GLY A 21 5.67 21.78 -5.58
CA GLY A 21 5.03 22.84 -4.81
C GLY A 21 5.83 23.32 -3.60
N ASP A 22 7.12 22.95 -3.49
CA ASP A 22 8.01 23.28 -2.38
C ASP A 22 7.50 22.87 -0.99
N TYR A 23 6.59 21.89 -0.93
CA TYR A 23 6.06 21.38 0.33
C TYR A 23 7.16 20.69 1.15
N ARG A 24 7.00 20.78 2.46
CA ARG A 24 7.80 20.13 3.49
C ARG A 24 6.88 19.32 4.40
N LEU A 25 7.40 18.22 4.92
CA LEU A 25 6.70 17.43 5.92
C LEU A 25 6.96 18.07 7.29
N CYS A 26 5.88 18.53 7.93
CA CYS A 26 5.91 19.22 9.21
C CYS A 26 5.35 18.34 10.33
N ILE A 27 6.02 18.39 11.48
CA ILE A 27 5.60 17.74 12.73
C ILE A 27 5.66 18.79 13.84
N ALA A 28 4.62 18.86 14.67
CA ALA A 28 4.62 19.61 15.92
C ALA A 28 4.22 18.70 17.09
N LYS A 29 4.74 19.00 18.29
CA LYS A 29 4.44 18.25 19.51
C LYS A 29 3.62 19.12 20.47
N ARG A 30 2.65 18.51 21.13
CA ARG A 30 1.73 19.24 22.01
C ARG A 30 2.35 19.51 23.38
N VAL A 31 2.36 20.77 23.79
CA VAL A 31 2.81 21.21 25.13
C VAL A 31 1.78 22.18 25.69
N ASN A 32 1.39 22.01 26.95
CA ASN A 32 0.38 22.86 27.61
C ASN A 32 -0.92 23.00 26.80
N GLY A 33 -1.32 21.93 26.11
CA GLY A 33 -2.55 21.89 25.34
C GLY A 33 -2.47 22.49 23.94
N LYS A 34 -1.32 22.99 23.47
CA LYS A 34 -1.20 23.62 22.13
C LYS A 34 -0.02 23.09 21.31
N TYR A 35 -0.06 23.34 19.99
CA TYR A 35 1.04 23.09 19.06
C TYR A 35 1.63 24.43 18.60
N ASP A 36 2.57 24.98 19.37
CA ASP A 36 3.09 26.34 19.15
C ASP A 36 4.32 26.41 18.24
N VAL A 37 5.04 25.30 18.03
CA VAL A 37 6.29 25.30 17.25
C VAL A 37 6.38 24.06 16.37
N VAL A 38 6.84 24.25 15.13
CA VAL A 38 7.21 23.16 14.23
C VAL A 38 8.45 22.46 14.78
N TRP A 39 8.26 21.26 15.31
CA TRP A 39 9.35 20.45 15.85
C TRP A 39 10.30 19.94 14.76
N SER A 40 9.75 19.57 13.61
CA SER A 40 10.51 19.16 12.43
C SER A 40 9.78 19.62 11.18
N GLY A 41 10.44 20.39 10.32
CA GLY A 41 9.93 20.81 9.03
C GLY A 41 11.01 20.69 7.98
N GLY A 42 10.90 19.70 7.09
CA GLY A 42 11.97 19.40 6.16
C GLY A 42 11.56 18.57 4.95
N SER A 43 12.56 18.20 4.16
CA SER A 43 12.38 17.32 3.01
C SER A 43 11.89 15.93 3.43
N PHE A 44 11.05 15.33 2.60
CA PHE A 44 10.52 13.97 2.81
C PHE A 44 10.88 13.02 1.66
N PHE A 45 10.72 11.73 1.92
CA PHE A 45 10.81 10.59 1.00
C PHE A 45 9.47 9.83 0.96
N ALA A 46 9.39 8.74 0.19
CA ALA A 46 8.19 7.89 0.13
C ALA A 46 7.84 7.26 1.50
N SER A 47 8.85 6.97 2.32
CA SER A 47 8.70 6.49 3.69
C SER A 47 9.63 7.29 4.59
N ASN A 48 9.09 7.83 5.67
CA ASN A 48 9.79 8.71 6.60
C ASN A 48 9.59 8.16 8.01
N THR A 49 10.68 7.90 8.72
CA THR A 49 10.62 7.39 10.09
C THR A 49 11.16 8.43 11.05
N PHE A 50 10.38 8.70 12.08
CA PHE A 50 10.71 9.62 13.16
C PHE A 50 10.69 8.84 14.48
N ALA A 51 11.76 8.96 15.25
CA ALA A 51 11.88 8.31 16.55
C ALA A 51 12.30 9.32 17.62
N TRP A 52 11.70 9.24 18.80
CA TRP A 52 12.05 10.09 19.93
C TRP A 52 11.85 9.39 21.27
N ASP A 53 12.62 9.82 22.25
CA ASP A 53 12.47 9.49 23.66
C ASP A 53 11.90 10.70 24.42
N LEU A 54 11.52 10.49 25.68
CA LEU A 54 11.04 11.54 26.59
C LEU A 54 12.22 12.33 27.16
N GLU A 55 12.94 13.03 26.28
CA GLU A 55 14.07 13.89 26.61
C GLU A 55 13.72 15.34 26.30
N PHE A 56 13.78 16.18 27.32
CA PHE A 56 13.39 17.58 27.26
C PHE A 56 14.48 18.49 27.79
N ALA A 57 14.54 19.70 27.25
CA ALA A 57 15.34 20.79 27.78
C ALA A 57 14.53 22.09 27.75
N VAL A 58 14.78 23.00 28.69
CA VAL A 58 14.12 24.31 28.77
C VAL A 58 15.08 25.43 28.41
N PHE A 59 14.53 26.52 27.88
CA PHE A 59 15.30 27.72 27.53
C PHE A 59 14.42 28.97 27.63
N GLY A 60 15.05 30.14 27.70
CA GLY A 60 14.40 31.44 27.63
C GLY A 60 14.57 32.07 26.25
N ALA A 61 13.55 32.79 25.79
CA ALA A 61 13.60 33.64 24.60
C ALA A 61 12.90 34.98 24.86
N LEU A 62 13.36 36.05 24.21
CA LEU A 62 12.85 37.39 24.47
C LEU A 62 11.42 37.62 23.98
N LYS A 63 11.02 36.95 22.91
CA LYS A 63 9.69 37.11 22.32
C LYS A 63 9.26 35.89 21.56
N PHE A 64 7.95 35.70 21.56
CA PHE A 64 7.26 34.90 20.57
C PHE A 64 6.91 35.79 19.37
N GLN A 65 7.21 35.35 18.15
CA GLN A 65 6.81 36.05 16.93
C GLN A 65 6.44 35.07 15.82
N GLN A 66 5.20 35.14 15.35
CA GLN A 66 4.64 34.29 14.32
C GLN A 66 5.51 34.21 13.06
N GLY A 67 5.60 32.99 12.49
CA GLY A 67 6.28 32.70 11.23
C GLY A 67 7.81 32.76 11.32
N LEU A 68 8.35 33.35 12.39
CA LEU A 68 9.78 33.38 12.63
C LEU A 68 10.25 32.11 13.34
N LEU A 69 11.55 31.86 13.21
CA LEU A 69 12.20 30.78 13.95
C LEU A 69 12.38 31.18 15.41
N VAL A 70 12.12 30.25 16.31
CA VAL A 70 12.50 30.37 17.72
C VAL A 70 13.99 30.68 17.83
N LYS A 71 14.31 31.75 18.55
CA LYS A 71 15.68 32.12 18.86
C LYS A 71 15.85 32.14 20.38
N SER A 72 16.57 31.16 20.90
CA SER A 72 16.91 31.13 22.33
C SER A 72 17.87 32.27 22.68
N ASN A 73 17.66 32.86 23.85
CA ASN A 73 18.47 33.93 24.41
C ASN A 73 19.24 33.51 25.67
N THR A 74 19.03 32.29 26.15
CA THR A 74 19.70 31.71 27.31
C THR A 74 20.43 30.43 26.89
N ASN A 75 21.20 29.82 27.80
CA ASN A 75 21.54 28.41 27.63
C ASN A 75 20.27 27.54 27.72
N SER A 76 20.34 26.33 27.16
CA SER A 76 19.32 25.30 27.39
C SER A 76 19.76 24.41 28.53
N GLU A 77 18.82 23.95 29.35
CA GLU A 77 19.07 23.00 30.43
C GLU A 77 18.15 21.79 30.32
N GLU A 78 18.74 20.59 30.38
CA GLU A 78 17.99 19.33 30.36
C GLU A 78 17.26 19.08 31.68
N LEU A 79 16.06 18.51 31.61
CA LEU A 79 15.27 18.20 32.80
C LEU A 79 14.36 16.99 32.60
N LYS A 80 14.01 16.36 33.71
CA LYS A 80 13.05 15.25 33.77
C LYS A 80 11.76 15.71 34.43
N PHE A 81 10.69 14.94 34.22
CA PHE A 81 9.42 15.18 34.90
C PHE A 81 9.58 15.19 36.42
N GLY A 82 8.95 16.18 37.06
CA GLY A 82 9.04 16.50 38.48
C GLY A 82 10.12 17.49 38.85
N GLN A 83 11.08 17.77 37.96
CA GLN A 83 12.19 18.67 38.25
C GLN A 83 11.84 20.14 37.97
N THR A 84 12.61 21.01 38.60
CA THR A 84 12.57 22.46 38.43
C THR A 84 13.92 22.97 37.94
N VAL A 85 13.90 23.83 36.93
CA VAL A 85 15.06 24.64 36.51
C VAL A 85 14.82 26.09 36.93
N VAL A 86 15.85 26.75 37.46
CA VAL A 86 15.79 28.18 37.78
C VAL A 86 16.43 28.96 36.64
N LEU A 87 15.72 29.92 36.06
CA LEU A 87 16.28 30.97 35.23
C LEU A 87 16.68 32.12 36.16
N ASP A 88 17.98 32.26 36.41
CA ASP A 88 18.50 33.20 37.39
C ASP A 88 18.40 34.66 36.95
N SER A 89 18.74 35.58 37.87
CA SER A 89 18.74 37.02 37.62
C SER A 89 19.73 37.49 36.52
N TYR A 90 20.62 36.62 36.04
CA TYR A 90 21.62 36.89 35.01
C TYR A 90 21.24 36.28 33.64
N GLY A 91 20.12 35.56 33.56
CA GLY A 91 19.63 34.96 32.32
C GLY A 91 20.23 33.59 32.04
N VAL A 92 20.74 32.90 33.07
CA VAL A 92 21.29 31.55 32.98
C VAL A 92 20.26 30.54 33.50
N MET A 93 20.00 29.50 32.71
CA MET A 93 19.25 28.32 33.17
C MET A 93 20.19 27.48 34.04
N GLU A 94 19.90 27.41 35.33
CA GLU A 94 20.64 26.59 36.31
C GLU A 94 20.29 25.11 36.21
N SER A 95 21.15 24.25 36.77
CA SER A 95 20.94 22.81 36.72
C SER A 95 19.62 22.36 37.35
N ALA A 96 18.95 21.41 36.70
CA ALA A 96 17.66 20.90 37.16
C ALA A 96 17.75 20.29 38.58
N THR A 97 16.86 20.73 39.47
CA THR A 97 16.75 20.27 40.86
C THR A 97 15.40 19.59 41.12
N GLY A 98 15.29 18.88 42.24
CA GLY A 98 14.06 18.20 42.63
C GLY A 98 13.92 16.76 42.12
N PRO A 99 12.80 16.11 42.44
CA PRO A 99 12.61 14.69 42.20
C PRO A 99 12.36 14.36 40.72
N THR A 100 12.88 13.24 40.23
CA THR A 100 12.74 12.79 38.82
C THR A 100 11.56 11.85 38.59
N ASN A 101 10.65 11.71 39.56
CA ASN A 101 9.51 10.80 39.53
C ASN A 101 8.17 11.56 39.53
N GLY A 102 8.18 12.81 39.07
CA GLY A 102 6.99 13.65 39.04
C GLY A 102 6.02 13.30 37.89
N PRO A 103 4.74 13.64 38.05
CA PRO A 103 3.72 13.35 37.05
C PRO A 103 3.87 14.28 35.84
N GLY A 104 4.39 13.82 34.70
CA GLY A 104 4.26 14.41 33.35
C GLY A 104 4.50 15.92 33.16
N VAL A 105 5.03 16.60 34.17
CA VAL A 105 5.13 18.06 34.30
C VAL A 105 6.53 18.36 34.79
N PHE A 106 7.13 19.43 34.27
CA PHE A 106 8.33 20.02 34.84
C PHE A 106 8.15 21.54 34.99
N HIS A 107 9.00 22.15 35.80
CA HIS A 107 8.85 23.54 36.21
C HIS A 107 10.04 24.40 35.80
N VAL A 108 9.77 25.66 35.50
CA VAL A 108 10.78 26.69 35.34
C VAL A 108 10.46 27.84 36.28
N GLN A 109 11.35 28.13 37.22
CA GLN A 109 11.27 29.33 38.05
C GLN A 109 11.99 30.47 37.36
N ASN A 110 11.27 31.53 37.01
CA ASN A 110 11.84 32.70 36.36
C ASN A 110 12.13 33.83 37.36
N ASP A 111 13.41 34.06 37.62
CA ASP A 111 13.94 35.12 38.49
C ASP A 111 14.69 36.21 37.70
N TYR A 112 14.72 36.13 36.36
CA TYR A 112 15.36 37.10 35.47
C TYR A 112 14.53 38.37 35.28
N GLY A 113 13.24 38.20 34.98
CA GLY A 113 12.35 39.25 34.49
C GLY A 113 11.50 38.77 33.31
N ALA A 114 10.87 39.68 32.59
CA ALA A 114 9.98 39.34 31.47
C ALA A 114 10.69 38.46 30.40
N MET A 115 10.31 37.18 30.33
CA MET A 115 10.91 36.18 29.44
C MET A 115 9.88 35.17 28.95
N CYS A 116 9.91 34.81 27.67
CA CYS A 116 9.16 33.66 27.15
C CYS A 116 9.92 32.38 27.49
N ILE A 117 9.22 31.37 28.01
CA ILE A 117 9.82 30.08 28.38
C ILE A 117 9.49 29.07 27.29
N GLY A 118 10.53 28.38 26.79
CA GLY A 118 10.42 27.40 25.74
C GLY A 118 10.89 26.00 26.15
N VAL A 119 10.50 25.02 25.34
CA VAL A 119 10.88 23.61 25.52
C VAL A 119 11.50 23.10 24.23
N ASN A 120 12.65 22.45 24.34
CA ASN A 120 13.26 21.62 23.32
C ASN A 120 12.96 20.15 23.58
N ALA A 121 12.86 19.36 22.52
CA ALA A 121 12.84 17.90 22.57
C ALA A 121 13.71 17.30 21.46
N LYS A 122 14.22 16.08 21.69
CA LYS A 122 15.00 15.35 20.69
C LYS A 122 14.11 14.63 19.69
N LEU A 123 14.37 14.83 18.41
CA LEU A 123 13.83 14.00 17.32
C LEU A 123 14.99 13.41 16.53
N GLY A 124 15.10 12.09 16.45
CA GLY A 124 16.23 11.42 15.79
C GLY A 124 17.59 11.82 16.38
N GLY A 125 17.64 12.12 17.68
CA GLY A 125 18.85 12.58 18.38
C GLY A 125 19.16 14.08 18.25
N VAL A 126 18.38 14.84 17.49
CA VAL A 126 18.58 16.28 17.28
C VAL A 126 17.65 17.08 18.19
N TRP A 127 18.22 17.99 19.00
CA TRP A 127 17.45 18.93 19.81
C TRP A 127 16.79 19.99 18.94
N SER A 128 15.49 20.21 19.13
CA SER A 128 14.76 21.29 18.46
C SER A 128 13.61 21.79 19.32
N PRO A 129 13.21 23.07 19.18
CA PRO A 129 12.13 23.64 19.96
C PRO A 129 10.78 23.03 19.56
N ILE A 130 9.97 22.71 20.56
CA ILE A 130 8.61 22.20 20.43
C ILE A 130 7.56 23.14 21.01
N TYR A 131 7.99 24.13 21.80
CA TYR A 131 7.12 25.07 22.48
C TYR A 131 7.86 26.36 22.79
N LEU A 132 7.14 27.47 22.75
CA LEU A 132 7.54 28.74 23.34
C LEU A 132 6.28 29.45 23.85
N SER A 133 6.32 29.97 25.08
CA SER A 133 5.19 30.71 25.62
C SER A 133 4.92 31.98 24.81
N GLN A 134 3.67 32.17 24.40
CA GLN A 134 3.26 33.32 23.57
C GLN A 134 3.42 34.65 24.30
N THR A 135 3.16 34.66 25.61
CA THR A 135 3.39 35.81 26.49
C THR A 135 4.62 35.57 27.37
N PRO A 136 5.41 36.62 27.64
CA PRO A 136 6.52 36.53 28.56
C PRO A 136 6.00 36.48 30.01
N PHE A 137 6.63 35.65 30.84
CA PHE A 137 6.39 35.62 32.27
C PHE A 137 7.26 36.67 32.94
N ALA A 138 6.67 37.55 33.76
CA ALA A 138 7.43 38.60 34.46
C ALA A 138 8.33 38.03 35.57
N SER A 139 7.82 37.06 36.33
CA SER A 139 8.56 36.26 37.33
C SER A 139 7.71 35.08 37.80
N GLY A 140 8.30 34.15 38.55
CA GLY A 140 7.60 33.06 39.24
C GLY A 140 7.72 31.71 38.54
N VAL A 141 6.96 30.73 39.03
CA VAL A 141 7.06 29.33 38.58
C VAL A 141 6.09 29.05 37.44
N VAL A 142 6.62 28.55 36.34
CA VAL A 142 5.88 28.12 35.15
C VAL A 142 5.85 26.60 35.11
N SER A 143 4.68 26.02 34.90
CA SER A 143 4.50 24.58 34.70
C SER A 143 4.37 24.25 33.21
N LEU A 144 5.11 23.24 32.77
CA LEU A 144 5.16 22.80 31.38
C LEU A 144 4.78 21.32 31.31
N THR A 145 3.80 21.01 30.47
CA THR A 145 3.19 19.68 30.34
C THR A 145 3.23 19.21 28.89
N PRO A 146 4.39 18.72 28.39
CA PRO A 146 4.44 18.00 27.13
C PRO A 146 3.62 16.72 27.20
N ILE A 147 2.88 16.42 26.13
CA ILE A 147 2.15 15.16 26.00
C ILE A 147 2.51 14.48 24.68
N GLU A 148 2.36 13.17 24.62
CA GLU A 148 2.68 12.36 23.44
C GLU A 148 1.55 12.42 22.40
N LYS A 149 1.20 13.64 22.00
CA LYS A 149 0.35 13.93 20.85
C LYS A 149 1.13 14.79 19.87
N VAL A 150 1.13 14.37 18.61
CA VAL A 150 1.82 15.07 17.54
C VAL A 150 0.83 15.46 16.44
N LEU A 151 1.09 16.60 15.82
CA LEU A 151 0.38 17.08 14.64
C LEU A 151 1.29 16.91 13.43
N VAL A 152 0.77 16.37 12.34
CA VAL A 152 1.52 16.13 11.09
C VAL A 152 0.77 16.77 9.92
N TRP A 153 1.48 17.49 9.05
CA TRP A 153 0.91 18.12 7.85
C TRP A 153 1.99 18.43 6.79
N PHE A 154 1.55 18.87 5.62
CA PHE A 154 2.43 19.42 4.58
C PHE A 154 2.29 20.92 4.48
N ASP A 155 3.41 21.63 4.40
CA ASP A 155 3.43 23.08 4.24
C ASP A 155 4.66 23.55 3.45
N ALA A 156 4.51 24.60 2.65
CA ALA A 156 5.61 25.18 1.87
C ALA A 156 6.37 26.28 2.63
N SER A 157 5.74 26.91 3.63
CA SER A 157 6.27 28.12 4.28
C SER A 157 7.13 27.84 5.52
N SER A 158 6.85 26.78 6.27
CA SER A 158 7.41 26.51 7.59
C SER A 158 8.65 25.63 7.53
N SER A 159 9.45 25.70 8.58
CA SER A 159 10.63 24.85 8.80
C SER A 159 10.79 24.54 10.29
N THR A 160 11.75 23.70 10.65
CA THR A 160 12.06 23.41 12.06
C THR A 160 12.26 24.68 12.87
N GLY A 161 11.51 24.81 13.97
CA GLY A 161 11.53 25.95 14.88
C GLY A 161 10.64 27.12 14.48
N THR A 162 9.90 27.05 13.35
CA THR A 162 8.90 28.05 13.01
C THR A 162 7.85 28.13 14.12
N MET A 163 7.67 29.34 14.67
CA MET A 163 6.64 29.68 15.65
C MET A 163 5.27 29.76 14.96
N LEU A 164 4.36 28.93 15.43
CA LEU A 164 3.02 28.77 14.90
C LEU A 164 2.05 29.70 15.64
N VAL A 165 1.47 30.62 14.88
CA VAL A 165 0.20 31.29 15.17
C VAL A 165 -0.54 31.27 13.84
N ASP A 166 -1.87 31.25 13.88
CA ASP A 166 -2.79 31.37 12.75
C ASP A 166 -2.20 31.47 11.34
N ALA A 167 -2.65 30.55 10.47
CA ALA A 167 -2.28 30.45 9.06
C ALA A 167 -0.83 30.01 8.81
N VAL A 168 -0.64 28.69 8.84
CA VAL A 168 0.34 28.07 7.94
C VAL A 168 -0.24 28.16 6.53
N THR A 169 0.23 29.16 5.80
CA THR A 169 -0.34 29.65 4.55
C THR A 169 0.13 28.81 3.37
N ASN A 170 -0.83 28.16 2.69
CA ASN A 170 -0.85 28.17 1.23
C ASN A 170 -2.19 28.76 0.76
N SER A 171 -2.24 30.09 0.91
CA SER A 171 -3.07 31.09 0.21
C SER A 171 -4.34 30.62 -0.51
N ILE A 172 -5.50 30.91 0.07
CA ILE A 172 -6.50 31.93 -0.31
C ILE A 172 -7.76 31.62 0.55
N GLU A 173 -8.11 32.57 1.41
CA GLU A 173 -9.27 32.61 2.34
C GLU A 173 -9.15 31.80 3.66
N GLU A 174 -8.70 32.54 4.70
CA GLU A 174 -8.91 32.43 6.16
C GLU A 174 -8.36 31.23 6.98
N ASN A 175 -7.26 31.50 7.72
CA ASN A 175 -6.94 31.10 9.10
C ASN A 175 -6.89 29.60 9.50
N ALA A 176 -6.06 28.79 8.82
CA ALA A 176 -6.05 27.34 9.01
C ALA A 176 -4.69 26.66 8.72
N ILE A 177 -4.24 25.69 9.54
CA ILE A 177 -3.29 24.66 9.08
C ILE A 177 -4.13 23.57 8.42
N SER A 178 -4.15 23.51 7.08
CA SER A 178 -4.99 22.58 6.33
C SER A 178 -4.40 21.17 6.28
N THR A 179 -5.29 20.17 6.24
CA THR A 179 -4.93 18.74 6.10
C THR A 179 -3.99 18.20 7.19
N THR A 180 -4.31 18.53 8.43
CA THR A 180 -3.58 18.03 9.59
C THR A 180 -4.05 16.64 10.00
N LEU A 181 -3.12 15.85 10.52
CA LEU A 181 -3.40 14.63 11.26
C LEU A 181 -2.85 14.77 12.68
N GLN A 182 -3.75 14.69 13.67
CA GLN A 182 -3.33 14.49 15.05
C GLN A 182 -3.16 13.00 15.32
N ILE A 183 -2.01 12.64 15.89
CA ILE A 183 -1.70 11.28 16.31
C ILE A 183 -1.49 11.30 17.82
N ASP A 184 -2.37 10.60 18.53
CA ASP A 184 -2.27 10.38 19.97
C ASP A 184 -1.54 9.07 20.26
N PHE A 185 -0.41 9.10 20.97
CA PHE A 185 0.37 7.93 21.38
C PHE A 185 -0.05 7.39 22.76
N THR A 186 -1.16 7.83 23.33
CA THR A 186 -1.70 7.25 24.56
C THR A 186 -1.93 5.75 24.38
N GLY A 187 -1.23 4.93 25.17
CA GLY A 187 -1.32 3.47 25.11
C GLY A 187 -0.56 2.78 23.98
N LYS A 188 0.27 3.49 23.20
CA LYS A 188 1.09 2.90 22.13
C LYS A 188 2.42 3.63 21.95
N THR A 189 3.41 2.92 21.41
CA THR A 189 4.76 3.47 21.13
C THR A 189 5.11 3.50 19.64
N SER A 190 4.21 3.03 18.78
CA SER A 190 4.43 3.03 17.33
C SER A 190 3.14 3.33 16.57
N GLN A 191 3.24 4.13 15.51
CA GLN A 191 2.13 4.39 14.59
C GLN A 191 2.66 4.55 13.16
N GLY A 192 2.02 3.86 12.21
CA GLY A 192 2.19 4.07 10.77
C GLY A 192 1.00 4.83 10.19
N VAL A 193 1.25 5.78 9.30
CA VAL A 193 0.21 6.55 8.60
C VAL A 193 0.59 6.73 7.14
N THR A 194 -0.40 6.85 6.26
CA THR A 194 -0.18 7.13 4.84
C THR A 194 -0.88 8.40 4.42
N TYR A 195 -0.17 9.31 3.76
CA TYR A 195 -0.72 10.53 3.19
C TYR A 195 -1.10 10.34 1.72
N ALA A 196 -2.21 10.96 1.33
CA ALA A 196 -2.62 11.15 -0.05
C ALA A 196 -2.95 12.61 -0.29
N SER A 197 -2.37 13.21 -1.32
CA SER A 197 -2.72 14.57 -1.74
C SER A 197 -3.97 14.55 -2.62
N ASP A 198 -4.73 15.63 -2.54
CA ASP A 198 -5.75 15.97 -3.51
C ASP A 198 -5.08 16.25 -4.87
N PRO A 199 -5.49 15.58 -5.96
CA PRO A 199 -4.90 15.79 -7.27
C PRO A 199 -5.05 17.20 -7.81
N SER A 200 -6.08 17.94 -7.38
CA SER A 200 -6.40 19.28 -7.85
C SER A 200 -5.77 20.39 -7.00
N THR A 201 -5.44 20.09 -5.74
CA THR A 201 -4.85 21.04 -4.79
C THR A 201 -3.72 20.36 -4.00
N PRO A 202 -2.51 20.21 -4.59
CA PRO A 202 -1.38 19.59 -3.92
C PRO A 202 -1.14 20.18 -2.54
N GLY A 203 -0.92 19.33 -1.53
CA GLY A 203 -0.73 19.71 -0.12
C GLY A 203 -2.03 19.74 0.70
N LYS A 204 -3.19 19.90 0.05
CA LYS A 204 -4.49 19.55 0.65
C LYS A 204 -4.76 18.09 0.35
N GLY A 205 -5.28 17.30 1.27
CA GLY A 205 -5.27 15.84 1.12
C GLY A 205 -5.95 15.08 2.23
N GLY A 206 -5.60 13.83 2.45
CA GLY A 206 -6.15 13.01 3.50
C GLY A 206 -5.13 11.99 4.00
N TRP A 207 -5.48 11.37 5.12
CA TRP A 207 -4.61 10.41 5.78
C TRP A 207 -5.28 9.06 5.87
N VAL A 208 -4.49 7.98 5.87
CA VAL A 208 -4.95 6.63 6.20
C VAL A 208 -4.21 6.19 7.44
N VAL A 209 -4.96 5.80 8.46
CA VAL A 209 -4.45 5.36 9.76
C VAL A 209 -5.09 4.01 10.07
N ASN A 210 -4.28 2.96 10.24
CA ASN A 210 -4.75 1.61 10.55
C ASN A 210 -5.87 1.12 9.59
N GLY A 211 -5.70 1.36 8.28
CA GLY A 211 -6.68 0.97 7.26
C GLY A 211 -7.97 1.80 7.23
N SER A 212 -8.05 2.90 7.99
CA SER A 212 -9.19 3.82 7.99
C SER A 212 -8.79 5.17 7.42
N ALA A 213 -9.65 5.77 6.59
CA ALA A 213 -9.47 7.14 6.11
C ALA A 213 -9.73 8.13 7.25
N VAL A 214 -8.82 9.08 7.41
CA VAL A 214 -9.02 10.30 8.19
C VAL A 214 -9.14 11.43 7.18
N LEU A 215 -10.31 12.04 7.16
CA LEU A 215 -10.63 13.13 6.23
C LEU A 215 -9.75 14.36 6.53
N PRO A 216 -9.47 15.20 5.51
CA PRO A 216 -8.78 16.46 5.72
C PRO A 216 -9.46 17.26 6.83
N SER A 217 -8.62 17.76 7.73
CA SER A 217 -9.06 18.63 8.80
C SER A 217 -8.06 19.75 8.99
N THR A 218 -8.61 20.91 9.28
CA THR A 218 -7.85 22.09 9.66
C THR A 218 -7.69 22.13 11.17
N TYR A 219 -6.46 22.32 11.67
CA TYR A 219 -6.25 22.63 13.08
C TYR A 219 -6.23 24.15 13.31
N ASN A 220 -7.07 24.63 14.24
CA ASN A 220 -7.07 26.00 14.71
C ASN A 220 -6.31 26.10 16.05
N ILE A 221 -5.23 26.88 16.06
CA ILE A 221 -4.30 27.00 17.21
C ILE A 221 -4.91 27.83 18.35
N GLU A 222 -5.71 28.85 18.01
CA GLU A 222 -6.32 29.73 19.01
C GLU A 222 -7.39 29.01 19.82
N THR A 223 -8.31 28.35 19.12
CA THR A 223 -9.45 27.63 19.72
C THR A 223 -9.09 26.21 20.14
N ASP A 224 -7.94 25.68 19.70
CA ASP A 224 -7.53 24.29 19.88
C ASP A 224 -8.58 23.30 19.35
N THR A 225 -9.19 23.61 18.20
CA THR A 225 -10.22 22.79 17.57
C THR A 225 -9.84 22.33 16.17
N PHE A 226 -10.42 21.20 15.76
CA PHE A 226 -10.34 20.72 14.39
C PHE A 226 -11.62 21.05 13.62
N SER A 227 -11.46 21.59 12.42
CA SER A 227 -12.56 21.83 11.49
C SER A 227 -12.42 20.86 10.33
N LEU A 228 -13.46 20.05 10.07
CA LEU A 228 -13.47 19.14 8.93
C LEU A 228 -13.54 19.95 7.63
N GLU A 229 -12.72 19.57 6.66
CA GLU A 229 -12.78 20.11 5.31
C GLU A 229 -13.59 19.16 4.43
N ILE A 230 -14.24 19.69 3.38
CA ILE A 230 -14.99 18.86 2.43
C ILE A 230 -13.98 18.20 1.48
N PRO A 231 -13.79 16.87 1.51
CA PRO A 231 -12.86 16.20 0.61
C PRO A 231 -13.41 16.21 -0.82
N SER A 232 -12.52 16.32 -1.81
CA SER A 232 -12.90 16.14 -3.20
C SER A 232 -13.20 14.67 -3.51
N ALA A 233 -14.06 14.41 -4.50
CA ALA A 233 -14.32 13.05 -4.96
C ALA A 233 -13.06 12.30 -5.44
N PRO A 234 -12.11 12.93 -6.17
CA PRO A 234 -10.83 12.30 -6.50
C PRO A 234 -10.01 11.90 -5.27
N LEU A 235 -9.97 12.74 -4.24
CA LEU A 235 -9.28 12.42 -2.98
C LEU A 235 -9.92 11.20 -2.29
N LEU A 236 -11.25 11.14 -2.23
CA LEU A 236 -11.96 9.99 -1.65
C LEU A 236 -11.67 8.69 -2.40
N GLY A 237 -11.65 8.72 -3.74
CA GLY A 237 -11.25 7.58 -4.56
C GLY A 237 -9.84 7.11 -4.22
N LYS A 238 -8.89 8.04 -4.13
CA LYS A 238 -7.48 7.76 -3.82
C LYS A 238 -7.28 7.18 -2.41
N LEU A 239 -7.98 7.70 -1.40
CA LEU A 239 -7.94 7.15 -0.05
C LEU A 239 -8.51 5.73 0.00
N SER A 240 -9.60 5.47 -0.73
CA SER A 240 -10.17 4.13 -0.88
C SER A 240 -9.17 3.16 -1.51
N ASP A 241 -8.49 3.57 -2.58
CA ASP A 241 -7.46 2.74 -3.23
C ASP A 241 -6.31 2.40 -2.29
N ILE A 242 -5.86 3.37 -1.47
CA ILE A 242 -4.81 3.14 -0.47
C ILE A 242 -5.28 2.14 0.59
N ILE A 243 -6.47 2.32 1.15
CA ILE A 243 -7.04 1.39 2.15
C ILE A 243 -7.16 -0.02 1.57
N ASN A 244 -7.71 -0.10 0.36
CA ASN A 244 -7.86 -1.36 -0.34
C ASN A 244 -6.50 -2.01 -0.58
N SER A 245 -5.46 -1.24 -0.94
CA SER A 245 -4.08 -1.72 -1.12
C SER A 245 -3.42 -2.23 0.16
N GLN A 246 -3.66 -1.59 1.31
CA GLN A 246 -3.09 -1.98 2.61
C GLN A 246 -3.75 -3.25 3.16
N ASN A 247 -5.00 -3.50 2.79
CA ASN A 247 -5.74 -4.71 3.13
C ASN A 247 -5.57 -5.83 2.10
N ARG A 248 -4.67 -5.69 1.11
CA ARG A 248 -4.41 -6.74 0.10
C ARG A 248 -3.62 -7.89 0.72
N LEU A 249 -4.25 -9.06 0.83
CA LEU A 249 -3.55 -10.33 1.03
C LEU A 249 -2.54 -10.53 -0.12
N SER A 250 -1.29 -10.90 0.15
CA SER A 250 -0.30 -11.10 -0.92
C SER A 250 -0.80 -12.12 -1.96
N LEU A 251 -0.63 -11.79 -3.24
CA LEU A 251 -0.88 -12.69 -4.35
C LEU A 251 -0.12 -14.00 -4.10
N THR A 252 -0.84 -15.11 -4.19
CA THR A 252 -0.28 -16.45 -3.98
C THR A 252 -0.61 -17.31 -5.19
N VAL A 253 0.40 -17.98 -5.73
CA VAL A 253 0.21 -19.04 -6.72
C VAL A 253 0.41 -20.36 -6.02
N SER A 254 -0.60 -21.20 -6.02
CA SER A 254 -0.51 -22.58 -5.57
C SER A 254 -0.46 -23.50 -6.77
N SER A 255 0.24 -24.62 -6.65
CA SER A 255 0.16 -25.68 -7.66
C SER A 255 -0.18 -27.01 -7.01
N SER A 256 -0.73 -27.92 -7.79
CA SER A 256 -1.02 -29.29 -7.37
C SER A 256 -0.55 -30.23 -8.47
N VAL A 257 0.42 -31.08 -8.16
CA VAL A 257 0.97 -32.08 -9.08
C VAL A 257 0.73 -33.49 -8.55
N GLU A 258 0.20 -34.36 -9.40
CA GLU A 258 -0.12 -35.75 -9.07
C GLU A 258 0.84 -36.70 -9.80
N PHE A 259 1.46 -37.60 -9.06
CA PHE A 259 2.34 -38.65 -9.58
C PHE A 259 1.64 -40.01 -9.59
N ASP A 260 2.23 -41.04 -10.22
CA ASP A 260 1.66 -42.39 -10.18
C ASP A 260 1.60 -42.98 -8.78
N THR A 261 2.59 -42.66 -7.95
CA THR A 261 2.74 -43.24 -6.62
C THR A 261 3.13 -42.20 -5.56
N PRO A 262 2.77 -42.43 -4.29
CA PRO A 262 3.23 -41.60 -3.18
C PRO A 262 4.76 -41.53 -3.04
N GLY A 263 5.48 -42.56 -3.47
CA GLY A 263 6.95 -42.58 -3.44
C GLY A 263 7.57 -41.54 -4.37
N GLN A 264 7.00 -41.37 -5.56
CA GLN A 264 7.44 -40.39 -6.56
C GLN A 264 7.11 -38.96 -6.12
N ALA A 265 5.90 -38.74 -5.60
CA ALA A 265 5.50 -37.48 -4.99
C ALA A 265 6.47 -37.07 -3.87
N GLY A 266 6.84 -38.00 -2.99
CA GLY A 266 7.81 -37.74 -1.93
C GLY A 266 9.24 -37.50 -2.41
N ALA A 267 9.63 -38.08 -3.54
CA ALA A 267 10.92 -37.79 -4.17
C ALA A 267 10.94 -36.38 -4.78
N PHE A 268 9.84 -35.97 -5.43
CA PHE A 268 9.71 -34.63 -5.97
C PHE A 268 9.77 -33.55 -4.88
N VAL A 269 9.04 -33.71 -3.77
CA VAL A 269 9.08 -32.75 -2.64
C VAL A 269 10.50 -32.55 -2.13
N ARG A 270 11.25 -33.63 -1.91
CA ARG A 270 12.64 -33.55 -1.42
C ARG A 270 13.56 -32.83 -2.40
N TYR A 271 13.35 -33.07 -3.70
CA TYR A 271 14.09 -32.38 -4.74
C TYR A 271 13.73 -30.88 -4.77
N ALA A 272 12.43 -30.56 -4.82
CA ALA A 272 11.94 -29.19 -4.97
C ALA A 272 12.33 -28.29 -3.79
N LEU A 273 12.33 -28.82 -2.55
CA LEU A 273 12.77 -28.06 -1.37
C LEU A 273 14.22 -27.57 -1.45
N GLY A 274 15.08 -28.26 -2.21
CA GLY A 274 16.47 -27.86 -2.43
C GLY A 274 16.69 -26.95 -3.64
N GLN A 275 15.63 -26.56 -4.36
CA GLN A 275 15.69 -25.85 -5.64
C GLN A 275 14.87 -24.55 -5.62
N GLN A 276 14.85 -23.84 -4.49
CA GLN A 276 14.12 -22.57 -4.39
C GLN A 276 14.65 -21.55 -5.41
N PRO A 277 13.83 -21.09 -6.37
CA PRO A 277 14.28 -20.12 -7.37
C PRO A 277 14.48 -18.71 -6.78
N ASP A 278 15.47 -17.98 -7.29
CA ASP A 278 15.73 -16.59 -6.91
C ASP A 278 14.50 -15.70 -7.17
N GLY A 279 14.15 -14.85 -6.19
CA GLY A 279 13.00 -13.95 -6.26
C GLY A 279 11.66 -14.56 -5.81
N VAL A 280 11.65 -15.83 -5.37
CA VAL A 280 10.48 -16.47 -4.74
C VAL A 280 10.65 -16.46 -3.22
N ARG A 281 9.80 -15.72 -2.51
CA ARG A 281 9.85 -15.57 -1.04
C ARG A 281 9.23 -16.74 -0.30
N THR A 282 8.11 -17.27 -0.78
CA THR A 282 7.43 -18.42 -0.18
C THR A 282 7.55 -19.60 -1.13
N TRP A 283 8.15 -20.71 -0.67
CA TRP A 283 8.44 -21.90 -1.48
C TRP A 283 8.11 -23.16 -0.66
N ASN A 284 6.82 -23.42 -0.46
CA ASN A 284 6.34 -24.45 0.46
C ASN A 284 5.61 -25.58 -0.26
N PHE A 285 5.76 -26.80 0.25
CA PHE A 285 5.17 -28.00 -0.32
C PHE A 285 4.50 -28.85 0.76
N THR A 286 3.37 -29.45 0.43
CA THR A 286 2.65 -30.42 1.26
C THR A 286 2.29 -31.64 0.42
N GLN A 287 2.61 -32.83 0.90
CA GLN A 287 2.29 -34.07 0.21
C GLN A 287 1.09 -34.77 0.86
N THR A 288 0.12 -35.16 0.05
CA THR A 288 -1.00 -36.02 0.45
C THR A 288 -1.11 -37.20 -0.51
N GLY A 289 -0.62 -38.37 -0.09
CA GLY A 289 -0.55 -39.55 -0.96
C GLY A 289 0.35 -39.30 -2.17
N ALA A 290 -0.21 -39.42 -3.37
CA ALA A 290 0.51 -39.20 -4.64
C ALA A 290 0.43 -37.74 -5.15
N VAL A 291 -0.26 -36.86 -4.42
CA VAL A 291 -0.42 -35.44 -4.76
C VAL A 291 0.54 -34.59 -3.94
N VAL A 292 1.16 -33.61 -4.60
CA VAL A 292 2.00 -32.58 -3.99
C VAL A 292 1.38 -31.22 -4.29
N ASP A 293 0.98 -30.53 -3.23
CA ASP A 293 0.53 -29.15 -3.31
C ASP A 293 1.68 -28.20 -2.96
N SER A 294 1.73 -27.05 -3.63
CA SER A 294 2.68 -25.99 -3.35
C SER A 294 1.98 -24.67 -3.05
N LYS A 295 2.68 -23.79 -2.33
CA LYS A 295 2.26 -22.41 -2.07
C LYS A 295 3.42 -21.46 -2.34
N LEU A 296 3.24 -20.58 -3.32
CA LEU A 296 4.30 -19.74 -3.88
C LEU A 296 3.97 -18.24 -3.77
N GLN A 297 4.96 -17.42 -3.41
CA GLN A 297 4.83 -15.95 -3.38
C GLN A 297 6.12 -15.29 -3.85
N ALA A 298 6.01 -14.20 -4.61
CA ALA A 298 7.15 -13.42 -5.07
C ALA A 298 7.74 -12.57 -3.93
N GLU A 299 9.03 -12.29 -4.01
CA GLU A 299 9.75 -11.47 -3.02
C GLU A 299 9.44 -9.99 -3.13
N LYS A 300 9.18 -9.49 -4.34
CA LYS A 300 8.81 -8.10 -4.60
C LYS A 300 7.36 -8.00 -5.04
N ASP A 301 6.72 -6.93 -4.63
CA ASP A 301 5.41 -6.55 -5.17
C ASP A 301 5.59 -6.21 -6.66
N GLN A 302 5.04 -7.06 -7.52
CA GLN A 302 5.00 -6.92 -8.97
C GLN A 302 3.53 -6.80 -9.41
N GLU A 303 3.28 -6.31 -10.62
CA GLU A 303 1.95 -6.43 -11.23
C GLU A 303 1.52 -7.90 -11.26
N ASP A 304 0.28 -8.21 -10.86
CA ASP A 304 -0.10 -9.61 -10.67
C ASP A 304 0.12 -10.47 -11.91
N LYS A 305 -0.06 -9.93 -13.12
CA LYS A 305 0.15 -10.67 -14.37
C LYS A 305 1.60 -11.14 -14.50
N LEU A 306 2.54 -10.27 -14.15
CA LEU A 306 3.97 -10.57 -14.18
C LEU A 306 4.34 -11.51 -13.03
N ALA A 307 3.79 -11.28 -11.83
CA ALA A 307 4.02 -12.13 -10.67
C ALA A 307 3.50 -13.55 -10.85
N ILE A 308 2.28 -13.72 -11.38
CA ILE A 308 1.68 -15.03 -11.68
C ILE A 308 2.57 -15.78 -12.68
N LYS A 309 2.92 -15.11 -13.79
CA LYS A 309 3.76 -15.71 -14.83
C LYS A 309 5.11 -16.14 -14.27
N PHE A 310 5.78 -15.24 -13.55
CA PHE A 310 7.07 -15.52 -12.91
C PHE A 310 7.00 -16.72 -11.97
N LEU A 311 6.00 -16.79 -11.08
CA LEU A 311 5.86 -17.88 -10.12
C LEU A 311 5.52 -19.23 -10.78
N GLN A 312 4.71 -19.21 -11.85
CA GLN A 312 4.43 -20.40 -12.64
C GLN A 312 5.68 -20.88 -13.39
N ASP A 313 6.41 -19.99 -14.05
CA ASP A 313 7.65 -20.30 -14.76
C ASP A 313 8.71 -20.86 -13.81
N ALA A 314 8.85 -20.26 -12.62
CA ALA A 314 9.74 -20.73 -11.57
C ALA A 314 9.40 -22.15 -11.10
N TYR A 315 8.11 -22.44 -10.89
CA TYR A 315 7.66 -23.78 -10.50
C TYR A 315 7.89 -24.82 -11.61
N LEU A 316 7.52 -24.47 -12.84
CA LEU A 316 7.69 -25.36 -13.99
C LEU A 316 9.17 -25.64 -14.27
N GLY A 317 10.05 -24.65 -14.12
CA GLY A 317 11.48 -24.84 -14.23
C GLY A 317 12.01 -25.90 -13.27
N VAL A 318 11.54 -25.89 -12.01
CA VAL A 318 11.92 -26.92 -11.02
C VAL A 318 11.28 -28.27 -11.35
N LEU A 319 9.99 -28.30 -11.70
CA LEU A 319 9.28 -29.55 -12.02
C LEU A 319 9.91 -30.26 -13.23
N TYR A 320 10.26 -29.54 -14.29
CA TYR A 320 10.86 -30.13 -15.49
C TYR A 320 12.33 -30.48 -15.34
N SER A 321 13.02 -29.90 -14.37
CA SER A 321 14.40 -30.27 -14.04
C SER A 321 14.47 -31.48 -13.11
N PHE A 322 13.35 -31.93 -12.57
CA PHE A 322 13.30 -33.11 -11.69
C PHE A 322 13.61 -34.38 -12.49
N PRO A 323 14.69 -35.13 -12.18
CA PRO A 323 15.09 -36.32 -12.94
C PRO A 323 14.23 -37.57 -12.63
N GLY A 324 13.01 -37.35 -12.15
CA GLY A 324 12.08 -38.40 -11.74
C GLY A 324 11.06 -38.77 -12.83
N PRO A 325 10.14 -39.69 -12.52
CA PRO A 325 9.10 -40.12 -13.44
C PRO A 325 8.07 -39.02 -13.71
N GLU A 326 7.40 -39.14 -14.85
CA GLU A 326 6.40 -38.18 -15.32
C GLU A 326 5.22 -38.06 -14.34
N TYR A 327 4.59 -36.89 -14.32
CA TYR A 327 3.40 -36.61 -13.53
C TYR A 327 2.14 -36.83 -14.37
N LYS A 328 1.03 -37.22 -13.73
CA LYS A 328 -0.28 -37.44 -14.38
C LYS A 328 -1.03 -36.14 -14.62
N LYS A 329 -0.94 -35.25 -13.65
CA LYS A 329 -1.76 -34.05 -13.59
C LYS A 329 -0.98 -32.92 -12.94
N LEU A 330 -1.13 -31.73 -13.51
CA LEU A 330 -0.63 -30.48 -12.93
C LEU A 330 -1.73 -29.44 -13.01
N THR A 331 -1.97 -28.75 -11.90
CA THR A 331 -2.95 -27.65 -11.81
C THR A 331 -2.30 -26.46 -11.11
N PHE A 332 -2.68 -25.25 -11.51
CA PHE A 332 -2.33 -24.03 -10.78
C PHE A 332 -3.59 -23.35 -10.28
N GLN A 333 -3.50 -22.79 -9.08
CA GLN A 333 -4.53 -21.97 -8.47
C GLN A 333 -3.94 -20.62 -8.11
N ILE A 334 -4.63 -19.55 -8.48
CA ILE A 334 -4.21 -18.19 -8.16
C ILE A 334 -5.14 -17.67 -7.07
N SER A 335 -4.58 -17.19 -5.97
CA SER A 335 -5.31 -16.62 -4.84
C SER A 335 -4.87 -15.18 -4.63
N ASN A 336 -5.82 -14.34 -4.19
CA ASN A 336 -5.58 -12.93 -3.88
C ASN A 336 -5.01 -12.15 -5.07
N ARG A 337 -5.57 -12.34 -6.26
CA ARG A 337 -5.28 -11.48 -7.42
C ARG A 337 -6.01 -10.15 -7.23
N HIS A 338 -5.30 -9.05 -7.42
CA HIS A 338 -5.77 -7.69 -7.13
C HIS A 338 -6.01 -6.83 -8.39
N SER A 339 -5.52 -7.30 -9.52
CA SER A 339 -5.86 -6.85 -10.85
C SER A 339 -7.05 -7.67 -11.34
N LEU A 340 -8.13 -6.98 -11.70
CA LEU A 340 -9.05 -7.53 -12.67
C LEU A 340 -8.23 -7.86 -13.93
N PRO A 341 -8.48 -8.97 -14.66
CA PRO A 341 -7.97 -9.05 -16.03
C PRO A 341 -8.43 -7.76 -16.71
N ILE A 342 -7.50 -6.95 -17.19
CA ILE A 342 -7.85 -5.72 -17.90
C ILE A 342 -8.65 -6.16 -19.13
N LEU A 343 -9.97 -6.05 -19.00
CA LEU A 343 -10.85 -5.63 -20.06
C LEU A 343 -10.47 -4.18 -20.29
N ASP A 344 -9.86 -3.88 -21.42
CA ASP A 344 -10.02 -2.55 -21.97
C ASP A 344 -11.55 -2.39 -22.18
N GLU A 345 -12.19 -1.64 -21.29
CA GLU A 345 -13.64 -1.43 -21.24
C GLU A 345 -14.12 -0.48 -22.38
N PRO A 346 -15.43 -0.41 -22.73
CA PRO A 346 -16.53 -0.44 -21.75
C PRO A 346 -17.83 -1.18 -22.12
N ASN A 347 -18.45 -1.84 -21.12
CA ASN A 347 -19.64 -1.31 -20.40
C ASN A 347 -20.34 -2.35 -19.48
N VAL A 348 -20.32 -2.04 -18.17
CA VAL A 348 -21.42 -1.98 -17.17
C VAL A 348 -22.55 -3.05 -17.12
N ALA A 349 -22.47 -3.92 -16.08
CA ALA A 349 -23.42 -4.32 -14.98
C ALA A 349 -24.96 -4.47 -15.21
N PRO A 350 -25.81 -4.97 -14.25
CA PRO A 350 -25.58 -5.60 -12.92
C PRO A 350 -26.47 -6.84 -12.58
N GLY A 351 -26.17 -7.58 -11.49
CA GLY A 351 -27.18 -8.36 -10.72
C GLY A 351 -26.87 -9.85 -10.48
N GLY A 352 -26.65 -10.24 -9.21
CA GLY A 352 -26.31 -11.61 -8.72
C GLY A 352 -27.50 -12.60 -8.62
N PRO A 353 -27.49 -13.65 -7.75
CA PRO A 353 -26.46 -14.13 -6.82
C PRO A 353 -25.92 -15.56 -7.13
N ALA A 354 -24.81 -15.89 -6.46
CA ALA A 354 -24.06 -17.14 -6.53
C ALA A 354 -24.80 -18.36 -5.97
N VAL A 355 -24.56 -19.55 -6.55
CA VAL A 355 -24.41 -20.82 -5.81
C VAL A 355 -23.38 -21.68 -6.55
N ALA A 356 -22.45 -22.24 -5.77
CA ALA A 356 -21.26 -22.96 -6.18
C ALA A 356 -21.51 -24.43 -6.60
N ASP A 357 -20.46 -25.04 -7.16
CA ASP A 357 -19.94 -26.40 -6.83
C ASP A 357 -20.17 -27.53 -7.88
N PRO A 358 -19.45 -28.68 -7.86
CA PRO A 358 -17.98 -29.04 -7.67
C PRO A 358 -17.33 -29.78 -8.87
N ARG A 359 -16.02 -29.61 -9.17
CA ARG A 359 -15.09 -30.40 -10.08
C ARG A 359 -14.58 -29.75 -11.39
N SER A 360 -13.37 -30.14 -11.83
CA SER A 360 -12.50 -29.33 -12.70
C SER A 360 -11.84 -30.13 -13.84
N SER A 361 -12.01 -29.65 -15.07
CA SER A 361 -11.21 -29.92 -16.27
C SER A 361 -11.23 -28.67 -17.16
N GLY A 362 -10.12 -28.27 -17.78
CA GLY A 362 -10.01 -26.99 -18.51
C GLY A 362 -11.00 -26.88 -19.68
N GLU A 363 -12.15 -26.26 -19.42
CA GLU A 363 -13.23 -26.06 -20.38
C GLU A 363 -13.26 -24.58 -20.80
N LEU A 364 -13.21 -24.34 -22.12
CA LEU A 364 -13.30 -22.99 -22.67
C LEU A 364 -14.74 -22.75 -23.15
N ARG A 365 -15.45 -21.85 -22.47
CA ARG A 365 -16.81 -21.42 -22.84
C ARG A 365 -16.78 -20.11 -23.60
N ILE A 366 -17.27 -20.12 -24.84
CA ILE A 366 -17.32 -18.95 -25.73
C ILE A 366 -18.77 -18.65 -26.10
N ILE A 367 -19.24 -17.45 -25.78
CA ILE A 367 -20.64 -17.03 -25.99
C ILE A 367 -20.71 -16.08 -27.19
N TYR A 368 -21.53 -16.45 -28.17
CA TYR A 368 -21.78 -15.75 -29.42
C TYR A 368 -23.13 -15.04 -29.40
N SER A 369 -23.24 -13.94 -30.14
CA SER A 369 -24.48 -13.16 -30.23
C SER A 369 -25.67 -13.88 -30.87
N SER A 370 -25.46 -15.01 -31.57
CA SER A 370 -26.55 -15.80 -32.16
C SER A 370 -26.23 -17.29 -32.30
N ALA A 371 -27.31 -18.10 -32.41
CA ALA A 371 -27.21 -19.55 -32.46
C ALA A 371 -26.59 -20.09 -33.76
N SER A 372 -26.80 -19.39 -34.89
CA SER A 372 -26.15 -19.74 -36.16
C SER A 372 -24.64 -19.51 -36.10
N GLN A 373 -24.20 -18.42 -35.46
CA GLN A 373 -22.78 -18.09 -35.31
C GLN A 373 -22.04 -19.08 -34.39
N ALA A 374 -22.67 -19.49 -33.29
CA ALA A 374 -22.13 -20.55 -32.43
C ALA A 374 -22.03 -21.90 -33.17
N ALA A 375 -23.01 -22.24 -34.01
CA ALA A 375 -22.99 -23.47 -34.80
C ALA A 375 -21.89 -23.50 -35.87
N ASP A 376 -21.62 -22.38 -36.52
CA ASP A 376 -20.55 -22.29 -37.49
C ASP A 376 -19.16 -22.27 -36.81
N ALA A 377 -19.06 -21.64 -35.64
CA ALA A 377 -17.86 -21.69 -34.80
C ALA A 377 -17.52 -23.09 -34.31
N ALA A 378 -18.50 -23.85 -33.81
CA ALA A 378 -18.27 -25.24 -33.35
C ALA A 378 -17.77 -26.15 -34.48
N LYS A 379 -18.30 -25.98 -35.70
CA LYS A 379 -17.83 -26.72 -36.89
C LYS A 379 -16.40 -26.35 -37.26
N GLY A 380 -16.07 -25.06 -37.28
CA GLY A 380 -14.71 -24.62 -37.62
C GLY A 380 -13.67 -25.03 -36.58
N ILE A 381 -13.99 -24.97 -35.29
CA ILE A 381 -13.09 -25.41 -34.21
C ILE A 381 -12.85 -26.91 -34.26
N THR A 382 -13.88 -27.72 -34.50
CA THR A 382 -13.74 -29.18 -34.65
C THR A 382 -12.95 -29.53 -35.92
N ALA A 383 -13.05 -28.72 -36.98
CA ALA A 383 -12.26 -28.88 -38.20
C ALA A 383 -10.76 -28.58 -38.05
N LEU A 384 -10.34 -28.00 -36.91
CA LEU A 384 -8.92 -27.83 -36.56
C LEU A 384 -8.28 -29.13 -36.02
N ALA A 385 -9.05 -30.21 -35.83
CA ALA A 385 -8.54 -31.50 -35.38
C ALA A 385 -7.62 -32.16 -36.43
N GLY A 386 -6.41 -32.55 -36.01
CA GLY A 386 -5.38 -33.14 -36.86
C GLY A 386 -3.98 -33.07 -36.24
N ASN A 387 -3.01 -33.83 -36.79
CA ASN A 387 -1.60 -33.83 -36.38
C ASN A 387 -1.35 -33.95 -34.86
N GLY A 388 -2.04 -34.87 -34.18
CA GLY A 388 -1.83 -35.13 -32.75
C GLY A 388 -2.59 -34.20 -31.80
N LEU A 389 -3.43 -33.31 -32.33
CA LEU A 389 -4.32 -32.43 -31.55
C LEU A 389 -5.76 -32.94 -31.62
N SER A 390 -6.43 -32.97 -30.47
CA SER A 390 -7.86 -33.29 -30.36
C SER A 390 -8.62 -32.07 -29.87
N TYR A 391 -9.48 -31.55 -30.74
CA TYR A 391 -10.41 -30.45 -30.46
C TYR A 391 -11.83 -30.98 -30.56
N VAL A 392 -12.60 -30.85 -29.48
CA VAL A 392 -14.03 -31.15 -29.50
C VAL A 392 -14.78 -29.89 -29.15
N ALA A 393 -15.58 -29.37 -30.08
CA ALA A 393 -16.39 -28.19 -29.88
C ALA A 393 -17.87 -28.50 -30.12
N GLU A 394 -18.69 -28.24 -29.10
CA GLU A 394 -20.13 -28.53 -29.13
C GLU A 394 -20.92 -27.27 -28.82
N VAL A 395 -21.98 -27.03 -29.59
CA VAL A 395 -22.95 -25.97 -29.29
C VAL A 395 -23.85 -26.45 -28.16
N HIS A 396 -24.03 -25.61 -27.15
CA HIS A 396 -24.92 -25.96 -26.05
C HIS A 396 -26.37 -26.14 -26.51
N SER A 397 -27.06 -27.14 -25.94
CA SER A 397 -28.32 -27.66 -26.47
C SER A 397 -29.52 -26.71 -26.34
N ASP A 398 -29.53 -25.85 -25.32
CA ASP A 398 -30.79 -25.23 -24.86
C ASP A 398 -31.01 -23.82 -25.42
N ASP A 399 -29.94 -23.03 -25.51
CA ASP A 399 -29.90 -21.64 -25.96
C ASP A 399 -29.09 -21.47 -27.25
N LYS A 400 -28.31 -22.49 -27.64
CA LYS A 400 -27.50 -22.60 -28.86
C LYS A 400 -26.54 -21.46 -29.17
N GLN A 401 -26.41 -20.48 -28.29
CA GLN A 401 -25.62 -19.26 -28.48
C GLN A 401 -24.20 -19.36 -27.92
N TRP A 402 -23.78 -20.50 -27.39
CA TRP A 402 -22.42 -20.65 -26.90
C TRP A 402 -21.84 -22.02 -27.24
N VAL A 403 -20.52 -22.03 -27.40
CA VAL A 403 -19.72 -23.20 -27.78
C VAL A 403 -18.86 -23.61 -26.60
N ARG A 404 -18.92 -24.90 -26.29
CA ARG A 404 -18.05 -25.59 -25.33
C ARG A 404 -16.89 -26.20 -26.12
N ALA A 405 -15.65 -25.80 -25.84
CA ALA A 405 -14.48 -26.40 -26.46
C ALA A 405 -13.62 -27.14 -25.42
N ARG A 406 -13.27 -28.40 -25.73
CA ARG A 406 -12.34 -29.24 -24.97
C ARG A 406 -11.07 -29.48 -25.77
N LEU A 407 -9.93 -29.34 -25.09
CA LEU A 407 -8.61 -29.34 -25.72
C LEU A 407 -7.73 -30.43 -25.11
N SER A 408 -7.08 -31.22 -25.96
CA SER A 408 -6.09 -32.21 -25.52
C SER A 408 -5.04 -32.48 -26.59
N LEU A 409 -3.79 -32.67 -26.16
CA LEU A 409 -2.75 -33.30 -26.97
C LEU A 409 -2.93 -34.81 -26.90
N THR A 410 -2.87 -35.47 -28.05
CA THR A 410 -2.92 -36.92 -28.12
C THR A 410 -1.54 -37.51 -27.80
N PHE A 411 -0.46 -36.78 -28.09
CA PHE A 411 0.93 -37.15 -27.81
C PHE A 411 1.77 -35.88 -27.53
N PRO A 412 2.04 -35.53 -26.26
CA PRO A 412 2.94 -34.42 -25.92
C PRO A 412 4.39 -34.77 -26.30
N SER A 413 5.12 -33.82 -26.91
CA SER A 413 6.47 -34.07 -27.44
C SER A 413 7.58 -33.94 -26.38
N GLY A 414 7.27 -33.33 -25.23
CA GLY A 414 8.25 -33.03 -24.19
C GLY A 414 9.14 -31.83 -24.53
N ASN A 415 8.86 -31.13 -25.64
CA ASN A 415 9.54 -29.90 -26.02
C ASN A 415 8.56 -28.72 -25.89
N VAL A 416 8.88 -27.81 -24.97
CA VAL A 416 8.01 -26.68 -24.57
C VAL A 416 7.68 -25.76 -25.73
N ASP A 417 8.64 -25.42 -26.58
CA ASP A 417 8.40 -24.51 -27.71
C ASP A 417 7.57 -25.20 -28.80
N GLN A 418 7.77 -26.51 -28.99
CA GLN A 418 7.06 -27.30 -29.97
C GLN A 418 5.61 -27.59 -29.56
N ASP A 419 5.37 -27.95 -28.30
CA ASP A 419 4.03 -28.17 -27.76
C ASP A 419 3.23 -26.86 -27.66
N ARG A 420 3.91 -25.73 -27.38
CA ARG A 420 3.31 -24.39 -27.40
C ARG A 420 2.91 -23.94 -28.82
N HIS A 421 3.77 -24.13 -29.81
CA HIS A 421 3.46 -23.86 -31.21
C HIS A 421 2.35 -24.78 -31.76
N ALA A 422 2.20 -25.99 -31.23
CA ALA A 422 1.16 -26.92 -31.67
C ALA A 422 -0.22 -26.62 -31.07
N ILE A 423 -0.32 -26.15 -29.82
CA ILE A 423 -1.61 -25.97 -29.13
C ILE A 423 -2.07 -24.52 -29.10
N VAL A 424 -1.20 -23.61 -28.65
CA VAL A 424 -1.59 -22.28 -28.17
C VAL A 424 -1.68 -21.29 -29.31
N ASP A 425 -0.71 -21.33 -30.23
CA ASP A 425 -0.62 -20.36 -31.31
C ASP A 425 -1.71 -20.57 -32.39
N PRO A 426 -2.08 -21.79 -32.82
CA PRO A 426 -3.19 -22.00 -33.75
C PRO A 426 -4.56 -21.65 -33.13
N LEU A 427 -4.76 -21.93 -31.84
CA LEU A 427 -5.99 -21.61 -31.11
C LEU A 427 -6.13 -20.10 -30.87
N ALA A 428 -5.07 -19.44 -30.43
CA ALA A 428 -5.05 -17.98 -30.28
C ALA A 428 -5.23 -17.28 -31.62
N THR A 429 -4.64 -17.82 -32.70
CA THR A 429 -4.79 -17.28 -34.06
C THR A 429 -6.22 -17.48 -34.59
N ALA A 430 -6.85 -18.62 -34.32
CA ALA A 430 -8.23 -18.89 -34.72
C ALA A 430 -9.27 -18.07 -33.93
N LEU A 431 -9.00 -17.75 -32.65
CA LEU A 431 -9.90 -17.00 -31.79
C LEU A 431 -9.71 -15.48 -31.85
N PHE A 432 -8.50 -14.99 -32.14
CA PHE A 432 -8.15 -13.57 -32.01
C PHE A 432 -7.55 -12.94 -33.28
N GLY A 433 -7.34 -13.71 -34.35
CA GLY A 433 -7.14 -13.20 -35.72
C GLY A 433 -5.84 -12.43 -36.00
N GLY A 434 -4.78 -13.15 -36.41
CA GLY A 434 -3.76 -12.63 -37.34
C GLY A 434 -2.32 -13.14 -37.10
N GLY A 435 -1.48 -13.38 -38.13
CA GLY A 435 -1.48 -12.69 -39.43
C GLY A 435 -1.08 -13.53 -40.67
N GLN A 436 -1.92 -13.38 -41.71
CA GLN A 436 -1.64 -13.55 -43.15
C GLN A 436 -1.17 -14.94 -43.66
N TYR A 437 -2.11 -15.66 -44.29
CA TYR A 437 -1.96 -16.85 -45.17
C TYR A 437 -1.87 -18.26 -44.52
N PHE A 438 -3.01 -18.95 -44.44
CA PHE A 438 -3.07 -20.30 -44.98
C PHE A 438 -4.07 -20.27 -46.13
N LYS A 439 -3.56 -20.47 -47.36
CA LYS A 439 -4.26 -20.22 -48.64
C LYS A 439 -5.42 -21.21 -48.90
N GLN A 440 -6.38 -21.31 -47.99
CA GLN A 440 -7.82 -21.16 -48.20
C GLN A 440 -8.56 -21.42 -46.85
N PRO A 441 -9.41 -20.48 -46.39
CA PRO A 441 -10.02 -20.50 -45.05
C PRO A 441 -11.41 -21.17 -45.05
N PRO A 442 -11.95 -21.65 -43.91
CA PRO A 442 -13.35 -21.43 -43.64
C PRO A 442 -13.53 -19.99 -43.15
N LEU A 443 -14.33 -19.24 -43.91
CA LEU A 443 -14.70 -17.85 -43.67
C LEU A 443 -15.44 -17.72 -42.32
N PHE A 444 -14.80 -17.10 -41.34
CA PHE A 444 -15.49 -16.50 -40.21
C PHE A 444 -15.70 -15.01 -40.50
N PRO A 445 -16.94 -14.53 -40.67
CA PRO A 445 -17.19 -13.11 -40.89
C PRO A 445 -17.09 -12.36 -39.55
N ASN A 446 -16.09 -11.49 -39.43
CA ASN A 446 -15.95 -10.40 -38.44
C ASN A 446 -16.09 -10.79 -36.95
N THR A 447 -15.07 -11.44 -36.39
CA THR A 447 -15.08 -12.01 -35.03
C THR A 447 -15.02 -11.06 -33.81
N PRO A 448 -14.54 -9.79 -33.87
CA PRO A 448 -14.50 -8.95 -32.66
C PRO A 448 -15.90 -8.51 -32.18
N ASP A 449 -16.83 -8.25 -33.09
CA ASP A 449 -18.09 -7.56 -32.78
C ASP A 449 -19.23 -8.48 -32.27
N PHE A 450 -19.04 -9.81 -32.32
CA PHE A 450 -20.09 -10.80 -32.06
C PHE A 450 -19.84 -11.71 -30.85
N VAL A 451 -18.69 -11.56 -30.19
CA VAL A 451 -18.34 -12.30 -28.97
C VAL A 451 -18.76 -11.45 -27.77
N MET A 452 -19.86 -11.86 -27.12
CA MET A 452 -20.47 -11.09 -26.04
C MET A 452 -19.69 -11.20 -24.72
N TYR A 453 -19.01 -12.33 -24.49
CA TYR A 453 -18.16 -12.57 -23.32
C TYR A 453 -17.01 -13.53 -23.67
N ALA A 454 -15.80 -13.18 -23.24
CA ALA A 454 -14.63 -14.05 -23.32
C ALA A 454 -14.31 -14.65 -21.94
N VAL A 455 -14.28 -15.98 -21.90
CA VAL A 455 -13.68 -16.83 -20.87
C VAL A 455 -14.30 -16.72 -19.46
N LYS A 456 -15.16 -17.68 -19.14
CA LYS A 456 -15.23 -18.23 -17.77
C LYS A 456 -14.44 -19.53 -17.76
N TRP A 457 -13.41 -19.59 -16.92
CA TRP A 457 -12.87 -20.86 -16.45
C TRP A 457 -13.82 -21.32 -15.34
N ASP A 458 -14.54 -22.42 -15.56
CA ASP A 458 -15.43 -22.94 -14.53
C ASP A 458 -14.60 -23.39 -13.32
N ALA A 459 -14.86 -22.71 -12.20
CA ALA A 459 -14.77 -23.34 -10.91
C ALA A 459 -16.08 -24.11 -10.73
N ASP A 460 -15.98 -25.43 -10.87
CA ASP A 460 -16.80 -26.47 -10.26
C ASP A 460 -17.95 -27.18 -11.07
N ASN A 461 -17.79 -28.51 -11.26
CA ASN A 461 -18.38 -29.54 -12.16
C ASN A 461 -17.54 -30.85 -12.32
#